data_AF-A0A6M7VYQ5-F1
#
_entry.id   AF-A0A6M7VYQ5-F1
#
_cell.length_a   1.000
_cell.length_b   1.000
_cell.length_c   1.000
_cell.angle_alpha   90.00
_cell.angle_beta   90.00
_cell.angle_gamma   90.00
#
_symmetry.space_group_name_H-M   'P 1'
#
loop_
_entity.id
_entity.type
_entity.pdbx_description
1 polymer ?
#
loop_
_entity_poly.entity_id
_entity_poly.type
_entity_poly.pdbx_seq_one_letter_code
_entity_poly.pdbx_strand_id
1 'polypeptide(L)'
;MYPDIRLTIEDVQARQRLATLRRGRFAIFLTHDIGADKTCSAEVFWQERLFVLLPTAHSRVEKPMLEWCDLADMRLLVPVGLEGPSLDLCLLEHISADGGPALQTCRANQATVIFKVQIGTNCGHQPPATGVL
;
A
#
# COMPACT_ATOMS: atom_id res chain seq x y z
N MET A 1 27.36 16.05 -8.11
CA MET A 1 26.19 16.97 -8.14
C MET A 1 26.04 17.44 -9.59
N TYR A 2 24.84 17.47 -10.15
CA TYR A 2 24.60 17.77 -11.56
C TYR A 2 23.79 19.06 -11.72
N PRO A 3 24.44 20.24 -11.69
CA PRO A 3 23.75 21.53 -11.65
C PRO A 3 23.00 21.87 -12.95
N ASP A 4 23.41 21.30 -14.08
CA ASP A 4 22.82 21.58 -15.39
C ASP A 4 21.63 20.66 -15.74
N ILE A 5 21.30 19.71 -14.84
CA ILE A 5 20.18 18.80 -15.03
C ILE A 5 18.92 19.39 -14.39
N ARG A 6 17.84 19.49 -15.17
CA ARG A 6 16.52 19.82 -14.65
C ARG A 6 15.80 18.54 -14.24
N LEU A 7 15.40 18.48 -12.98
CA LEU A 7 14.61 17.37 -12.42
C LEU A 7 13.15 17.81 -12.27
N THR A 8 12.24 17.03 -12.86
CA THR A 8 10.79 17.17 -12.66
C THR A 8 10.27 15.90 -12.01
N ILE A 9 9.48 16.02 -10.95
CA ILE A 9 8.85 14.91 -10.23
C ILE A 9 7.34 15.13 -10.34
N GLU A 10 6.64 14.14 -10.88
CA GLU A 10 5.20 14.15 -11.06
C GLU A 10 4.61 12.82 -10.57
N ASP A 11 3.46 12.88 -9.91
CA ASP A 11 2.68 11.69 -9.59
C ASP A 11 1.96 11.19 -10.84
N VAL A 12 2.15 9.90 -11.13
CA VAL A 12 1.54 9.22 -12.27
C VAL A 12 0.73 8.04 -11.76
N GLN A 13 -0.52 7.97 -12.23
CA GLN A 13 -1.41 6.86 -11.92
C GLN A 13 -0.83 5.53 -12.42
N ALA A 14 -0.93 4.48 -11.60
CA ALA A 14 -0.33 3.17 -11.88
C ALA A 14 -0.65 2.64 -13.30
N ARG A 15 -1.91 2.75 -13.72
CA ARG A 15 -2.37 2.32 -15.05
C ARG A 15 -1.73 3.07 -16.23
N GLN A 16 -1.19 4.27 -16.00
CA GLN A 16 -0.61 5.12 -17.05
C GLN A 16 0.91 4.98 -17.15
N ARG A 17 1.58 4.43 -16.13
CA ARG A 17 3.05 4.39 -16.02
C ARG A 17 3.73 3.82 -17.27
N LEU A 18 3.32 2.63 -17.70
CA LEU A 18 3.89 1.95 -18.89
C LEU A 18 3.64 2.72 -20.18
N ALA A 19 2.43 3.29 -20.35
CA ALA A 19 2.11 4.09 -21.52
C ALA A 19 2.96 5.37 -21.56
N THR A 20 3.22 5.99 -20.42
CA THR A 20 4.07 7.18 -20.33
C THR A 20 5.56 6.89 -20.50
N LEU A 21 6.05 5.72 -20.05
CA LEU A 21 7.40 5.21 -20.33
C LEU A 21 7.61 5.05 -21.84
N ARG A 22 6.71 4.34 -22.50
CA ARG A 22 6.80 4.07 -23.94
C ARG A 22 6.72 5.33 -24.80
N ARG A 23 6.05 6.39 -24.29
CA ARG A 23 5.98 7.70 -24.95
C ARG A 23 7.18 8.59 -24.65
N GLY A 24 8.14 8.15 -23.84
CA GLY A 24 9.33 8.91 -23.46
C GLY A 24 9.03 10.15 -22.59
N ARG A 25 7.85 10.21 -21.95
CA ARG A 25 7.48 11.35 -21.10
C ARG A 25 8.25 11.36 -19.79
N PHE A 26 8.56 10.17 -19.27
CA PHE A 26 9.35 9.99 -18.05
C PHE A 26 10.45 8.98 -18.33
N ALA A 27 11.63 9.24 -17.77
CA ALA A 27 12.77 8.36 -17.90
C ALA A 27 12.83 7.29 -16.79
N ILE A 28 12.31 7.61 -15.60
CA ILE A 28 12.43 6.77 -14.40
C ILE A 28 11.08 6.78 -13.67
N PHE A 29 10.70 5.62 -13.15
CA PHE A 29 9.58 5.48 -12.21
C PHE A 29 10.09 4.89 -10.90
N LEU A 30 9.59 5.42 -9.81
CA LEU A 30 9.69 4.81 -8.49
C LEU A 30 8.32 4.20 -8.17
N THR A 31 8.31 2.91 -7.88
CA THR A 31 7.11 2.11 -7.65
C THR A 31 7.43 1.04 -6.63
N HIS A 32 6.42 0.68 -5.83
CA HIS A 32 6.50 -0.36 -4.81
C HIS A 32 6.49 -1.78 -5.39
N ASP A 33 6.15 -1.92 -6.67
CA ASP A 33 6.14 -3.18 -7.41
C ASP A 33 7.02 -3.12 -8.66
N ILE A 34 7.71 -4.23 -8.91
CA ILE A 34 8.42 -4.52 -10.15
C ILE A 34 7.43 -5.24 -11.06
N GLY A 35 6.62 -4.45 -11.77
CA GLY A 35 5.72 -5.00 -12.77
C GLY A 35 6.47 -5.87 -13.80
N ALA A 36 5.83 -6.93 -14.28
CA ALA A 36 6.45 -7.94 -15.16
C ALA A 36 6.72 -7.48 -16.61
N ASP A 37 6.82 -6.17 -16.88
CA ASP A 37 6.99 -5.66 -18.24
C ASP A 37 8.44 -5.85 -18.72
N LYS A 38 8.62 -6.74 -19.71
CA LYS A 38 9.93 -7.05 -20.33
C LYS A 38 10.52 -5.92 -21.17
N THR A 39 9.78 -4.84 -21.39
CA THR A 39 10.24 -3.68 -22.18
C THR A 39 11.00 -2.65 -21.34
N CYS A 40 11.09 -2.84 -20.03
CA CYS A 40 11.77 -1.92 -19.13
C CYS A 40 12.78 -2.68 -18.25
N SER A 41 13.94 -2.06 -17.99
CA SER A 41 14.82 -2.53 -16.93
C SER A 41 14.23 -2.07 -15.60
N ALA A 42 14.21 -2.96 -14.62
CA ALA A 42 13.76 -2.66 -13.27
C ALA A 42 14.76 -3.20 -12.26
N GLU A 43 15.04 -2.40 -11.24
CA GLU A 43 15.97 -2.73 -10.17
C GLU A 43 15.34 -2.40 -8.82
N VAL A 44 15.64 -3.21 -7.81
CA VAL A 44 15.25 -2.91 -6.42
C VAL A 44 16.15 -1.79 -5.93
N PHE A 45 15.57 -0.60 -5.73
CA PHE A 45 16.30 0.53 -5.19
C PHE A 45 16.50 0.43 -3.67
N TRP A 46 15.45 0.03 -2.94
CA TRP A 46 15.50 -0.24 -1.51
C TRP A 46 14.37 -1.19 -1.08
N GLN A 47 14.38 -1.60 0.18
CA GLN A 47 13.27 -2.30 0.83
C GLN A 47 12.71 -1.44 1.96
N GLU A 48 11.40 -1.22 1.94
CA GLU A 48 10.68 -0.54 3.02
C GLU A 48 10.02 -1.55 3.95
N ARG A 49 9.92 -1.20 5.24
CA ARG A 49 9.11 -1.97 6.19
C ARG A 49 7.66 -1.50 6.08
N LEU A 50 6.74 -2.46 6.13
CA LEU A 50 5.32 -2.18 6.26
C LEU A 50 4.98 -1.88 7.71
N PHE A 51 4.04 -0.97 7.93
CA PHE A 51 3.54 -0.65 9.25
C PHE A 51 2.05 -0.94 9.33
N VAL A 52 1.63 -1.40 10.51
CA VAL A 52 0.23 -1.73 10.77
C VAL A 52 -0.33 -0.68 11.72
N LEU A 53 -1.34 0.04 11.26
CA LEU A 53 -2.06 1.00 12.06
C LEU A 53 -3.10 0.25 12.90
N LEU A 54 -2.98 0.34 14.21
CA LEU A 54 -3.91 -0.25 15.18
C LEU A 54 -4.58 0.86 16.01
N PRO A 55 -5.82 0.66 16.48
CA PRO A 55 -6.39 1.51 17.53
C PRO A 55 -5.50 1.50 18.77
N THR A 56 -5.34 2.62 19.47
CA THR A 56 -4.44 2.74 20.64
C THR A 56 -4.79 1.79 21.79
N ALA A 57 -6.06 1.40 21.91
CA ALA A 57 -6.52 0.43 22.91
C ALA A 57 -6.28 -1.05 22.52
N HIS A 58 -5.62 -1.30 21.39
CA HIS A 58 -5.44 -2.65 20.88
C HIS A 58 -4.28 -3.39 21.59
N SER A 59 -4.52 -4.62 22.04
CA SER A 59 -3.54 -5.44 22.81
C SER A 59 -2.21 -5.67 22.10
N ARG A 60 -2.22 -5.64 20.76
CA ARG A 60 -1.02 -5.80 19.89
C ARG A 60 -0.19 -4.52 19.71
N VAL A 61 -0.60 -3.38 20.24
CA VAL A 61 0.17 -2.12 20.18
C VAL A 61 1.51 -2.23 20.90
N GLU A 62 1.58 -3.07 21.94
CA GLU A 62 2.80 -3.29 22.71
C GLU A 62 3.83 -4.18 22.00
N LYS A 63 3.44 -4.86 20.92
CA LYS A 63 4.35 -5.75 20.17
C LYS A 63 5.14 -4.92 19.13
N PRO A 64 6.47 -4.80 19.26
CA PRO A 64 7.26 -3.94 18.37
C PRO A 64 7.43 -4.51 16.95
N MET A 65 7.17 -5.80 16.76
CA MET A 65 7.24 -6.48 15.47
C MET A 65 6.10 -7.50 15.36
N LEU A 66 5.35 -7.42 14.27
CA LEU A 66 4.21 -8.28 13.98
C LEU A 66 4.54 -9.16 12.77
N GLU A 67 4.22 -10.44 12.89
CA GLU A 67 4.15 -11.36 11.76
C GLU A 67 2.73 -11.34 11.19
N TRP A 68 2.54 -11.76 9.93
CA TRP A 68 1.22 -11.79 9.32
C TRP A 68 0.22 -12.65 10.11
N CYS A 69 0.68 -13.79 10.63
CA CYS A 69 -0.12 -14.68 11.47
C CYS A 69 -0.59 -14.03 12.79
N ASP A 70 0.13 -13.03 13.32
CA ASP A 70 -0.33 -12.26 14.49
C ASP A 70 -1.57 -11.42 14.17
N LEU A 71 -1.92 -11.26 12.90
CA LEU A 71 -3.05 -10.45 12.44
C LEU A 71 -4.16 -11.32 11.85
N ALA A 72 -4.04 -12.65 11.87
CA ALA A 72 -4.93 -13.58 11.18
C ALA A 72 -6.42 -13.44 11.57
N ASP A 73 -6.69 -13.10 12.83
CA ASP A 73 -8.04 -12.89 13.38
C ASP A 73 -8.59 -11.46 13.14
N MET A 74 -7.81 -10.60 12.47
CA MET A 74 -8.18 -9.22 12.18
C MET A 74 -8.67 -9.02 10.77
N ARG A 75 -9.17 -7.80 10.53
CA ARG A 75 -9.45 -7.29 9.19
C ARG A 75 -8.57 -6.12 8.86
N LEU A 76 -8.02 -6.15 7.64
CA LEU A 76 -7.16 -5.12 7.11
C LEU A 76 -7.93 -4.22 6.16
N LEU A 77 -8.07 -2.94 6.51
CA LEU A 77 -8.70 -1.94 5.65
C LEU A 77 -7.75 -1.57 4.51
N VAL A 78 -8.14 -1.90 3.30
CA VAL A 78 -7.44 -1.53 2.08
C VAL A 78 -8.20 -0.39 1.42
N PRO A 79 -7.63 0.83 1.32
CA PRO A 79 -8.24 1.92 0.57
C PRO A 79 -8.35 1.52 -0.90
N VAL A 80 -9.56 1.66 -1.45
CA VAL A 80 -9.85 1.48 -2.86
C VAL A 80 -10.36 2.81 -3.40
N GLY A 81 -9.54 3.45 -4.24
CA GLY A 81 -9.96 4.63 -4.99
C GLY A 81 -10.87 4.24 -6.16
N LEU A 82 -11.34 5.24 -6.91
CA LEU A 82 -12.09 5.04 -8.17
C LEU A 82 -11.32 4.19 -9.19
N GLU A 83 -10.01 4.07 -9.01
CA GLU A 83 -9.07 3.47 -9.96
C GLU A 83 -8.48 2.14 -9.47
N GLY A 84 -9.03 1.57 -8.39
CA GLY A 84 -8.57 0.31 -7.79
C GLY A 84 -7.90 0.48 -6.42
N PRO A 85 -7.41 -0.62 -5.83
CA PRO A 85 -6.71 -0.58 -4.54
C PRO A 85 -5.46 0.30 -4.63
N SER A 86 -5.22 1.09 -3.58
CA SER A 86 -4.00 1.90 -3.48
C SER A 86 -2.76 1.07 -3.20
N LEU A 87 -2.95 -0.12 -2.62
CA LEU A 87 -1.92 -1.12 -2.37
C LEU A 87 -1.83 -2.10 -3.54
N ASP A 88 -0.64 -2.64 -3.79
CA ASP A 88 -0.45 -3.65 -4.84
C ASP A 88 -1.29 -4.90 -4.58
N LEU A 89 -1.86 -5.46 -5.64
CA LEU A 89 -2.52 -6.76 -5.60
C LEU A 89 -1.54 -7.87 -5.22
N CYS A 90 -0.30 -7.83 -5.73
CA CYS A 90 0.72 -8.84 -5.40
C CYS A 90 1.04 -8.84 -3.89
N LEU A 91 1.15 -7.65 -3.29
CA LEU A 91 1.37 -7.51 -1.86
C LEU A 91 0.16 -7.99 -1.04
N LEU A 92 -1.06 -7.70 -1.48
CA LEU A 92 -2.29 -8.18 -0.84
C LEU A 92 -2.44 -9.70 -0.91
N GLU A 93 -2.07 -10.30 -2.05
CA GLU A 93 -2.01 -11.75 -2.24
C GLU A 93 -0.96 -12.38 -1.32
N HIS A 94 0.22 -11.76 -1.21
CA HIS A 94 1.29 -12.24 -0.32
C HIS A 94 0.87 -12.21 1.15
N ILE A 95 0.25 -11.12 1.61
CA ILE A 95 -0.32 -11.03 2.95
C ILE A 95 -1.31 -12.17 3.21
N SER A 96 -2.19 -12.43 2.25
CA SER A 96 -3.22 -13.47 2.38
C SER A 96 -2.62 -14.89 2.39
N ALA A 97 -1.58 -15.13 1.59
CA ALA A 97 -0.88 -16.41 1.50
C ALA A 97 -0.10 -16.75 2.78
N ASP A 98 0.43 -15.74 3.47
CA ASP A 98 1.25 -15.91 4.67
C ASP A 98 0.43 -15.99 5.98
N GLY A 99 -0.87 -16.29 5.88
CA GLY A 99 -1.77 -16.40 7.02
C GLY A 99 -2.14 -15.04 7.64
N GLY A 100 -2.06 -13.97 6.84
CA GLY A 100 -2.39 -12.61 7.24
C GLY A 100 -3.87 -12.34 7.49
N PRO A 101 -4.21 -11.08 7.83
CA PRO A 101 -5.57 -10.67 8.13
C PRO A 101 -6.49 -10.80 6.92
N ALA A 102 -7.79 -10.94 7.18
CA ALA A 102 -8.78 -10.86 6.11
C ALA A 102 -8.81 -9.44 5.51
N LEU A 103 -8.68 -9.34 4.19
CA LEU A 103 -8.68 -8.06 3.49
C LEU A 103 -10.10 -7.50 3.39
N GLN A 104 -10.29 -6.24 3.79
CA GLN A 104 -11.54 -5.50 3.63
C GLN A 104 -11.29 -4.23 2.82
N THR A 105 -11.87 -4.18 1.63
CA THR A 105 -11.80 -2.97 0.81
C THR A 105 -12.68 -1.86 1.38
N CYS A 106 -12.19 -0.64 1.34
CA CYS A 106 -12.96 0.54 1.73
C CYS A 106 -12.85 1.62 0.66
N ARG A 107 -14.02 2.07 0.15
CA ARG A 107 -14.12 3.20 -0.79
C ARG A 107 -13.85 4.52 -0.09
N ALA A 108 -12.59 4.74 0.23
CA ALA A 108 -12.12 5.84 1.03
C ALA A 108 -10.66 6.11 0.66
N ASN A 109 -10.22 7.37 0.76
CA ASN A 109 -8.81 7.69 0.62
C ASN A 109 -8.03 7.24 1.87
N GLN A 110 -6.70 7.23 1.77
CA GLN A 110 -5.81 6.79 2.85
C GLN A 110 -6.06 7.57 4.16
N ALA A 111 -6.22 8.89 4.09
CA ALA A 111 -6.52 9.73 5.25
C ALA A 111 -7.80 9.29 5.99
N THR A 112 -8.84 8.93 5.25
CA THR A 112 -10.09 8.44 5.81
C THR A 112 -9.93 7.06 6.45
N VAL A 113 -9.12 6.17 5.85
CA VAL A 113 -8.80 4.86 6.45
C VAL A 113 -8.02 5.05 7.75
N ILE A 114 -7.02 5.93 7.78
CA ILE A 114 -6.25 6.27 8.99
C ILE A 114 -7.19 6.76 10.09
N PHE A 115 -8.04 7.73 9.77
CA PHE A 115 -9.01 8.27 10.72
C PHE A 115 -9.92 7.16 11.26
N LYS A 116 -10.43 6.28 10.39
CA LYS A 116 -11.30 5.16 10.78
C LYS A 116 -10.66 4.19 11.76
N VAL A 117 -9.41 3.84 11.52
CA VAL A 117 -8.64 2.99 12.45
C VAL A 117 -8.44 3.70 13.79
N GLN A 118 -8.13 4.99 13.80
CA GLN A 118 -7.96 5.77 15.04
C GLN A 118 -9.23 5.76 15.91
N ILE A 119 -10.41 5.91 15.31
CA ILE A 119 -11.69 5.89 16.03
C ILE A 119 -12.25 4.47 16.22
N GLY A 120 -11.49 3.42 15.87
CA GLY A 120 -11.92 2.02 15.97
C GLY A 120 -13.17 1.68 15.13
N THR A 121 -13.48 2.49 14.12
CA THR A 121 -14.73 2.39 13.35
C THR A 121 -14.47 1.80 11.97
N ASN A 122 -15.21 0.75 11.64
CA ASN A 122 -15.04 0.04 10.38
C ASN A 122 -15.82 0.66 9.22
N CYS A 123 -15.61 0.13 8.01
CA CYS A 123 -16.53 0.32 6.89
C CYS A 123 -17.72 -0.64 7.07
N GLY A 124 -18.67 -0.28 7.96
CA GLY A 124 -19.87 -1.08 8.31
C GLY A 124 -19.97 -1.43 9.81
N HIS A 125 -21.12 -1.99 10.24
CA HIS A 125 -21.36 -2.49 11.60
C HIS A 125 -20.57 -3.80 11.84
N GLN A 126 -19.30 -3.74 12.27
CA GLN A 126 -18.52 -4.95 12.62
C GLN A 126 -17.23 -4.62 13.42
N PRO A 127 -16.53 -5.62 14.03
CA PRO A 127 -15.53 -5.45 15.10
C PRO A 127 -14.24 -4.78 14.62
N PRO A 128 -13.44 -4.13 15.50
CA PRO A 128 -12.43 -3.13 15.14
C PRO A 128 -11.43 -3.58 14.08
N ALA A 129 -11.21 -2.71 13.09
CA ALA A 129 -10.32 -2.95 11.96
C ALA A 129 -8.95 -2.30 12.13
N THR A 130 -8.02 -2.85 11.36
CA THR A 130 -6.60 -2.53 11.32
C THR A 130 -6.26 -1.96 9.94
N GLY A 131 -5.31 -1.02 9.84
CA GLY A 131 -4.84 -0.47 8.55
C GLY A 131 -3.39 -0.87 8.24
N VAL A 132 -2.98 -0.82 6.96
CA VAL A 132 -1.55 -0.81 6.59
C VAL A 132 -1.18 0.60 6.15
N LEU A 133 -0.02 1.06 6.60
CA LEU A 133 0.69 2.22 6.06
C LEU A 133 1.85 1.76 5.19
#